data_AF-A0A8J7HYL4-F1
#
_entry.id   AF-A0A8J7HYL4-F1
#
_cell.length_a   1.000
_cell.length_b   1.000
_cell.length_c   1.000
_cell.angle_alpha   90.00
_cell.angle_beta   90.00
_cell.angle_gamma   90.00
#
_symmetry.space_group_name_H-M   'P 1'
#
loop_
_entity.id
_entity.type
_entity.pdbx_description
1 polymer ?
#
loop_
_entity_poly.entity_id
_entity_poly.type
_entity_poly.pdbx_seq_one_letter_code
_entity_poly.pdbx_strand_id
1 'polypeptide(L)'
;GKIEEAIALYEQSLALSQQIGNVQAQAQTLHNLGFLKANSGKIEQAIAFYEQSLALSQQIGDVQLKARTLNNLGEIKVYRGEIEEAIALFQQSLAITEKIGDVQTKATTLNNLGFLKANSGKIEQAIAFYEQSLALSQQIGDVQLKARTLNNLGEIKVYRGEIEEAIAFYQKSLAITEQIGDVQTKAMTLWWLGHIAEQQGNYNQALDYLQPALEILQRIQSPDAEKVRQMVARVQNLIRNS
;
A
#
# COMPACT_ATOMS: atom_id res chain seq x y z
N GLY A 1 13.10 17.81 -5.82
CA GLY A 1 12.01 17.74 -4.84
C GLY A 1 12.50 17.02 -3.60
N LYS A 2 11.66 16.93 -2.55
CA LYS A 2 12.05 16.33 -1.26
C LYS A 2 12.54 14.87 -1.39
N ILE A 3 12.06 14.13 -2.40
CA ILE A 3 12.49 12.75 -2.66
C ILE A 3 13.89 12.70 -3.26
N GLU A 4 14.21 13.55 -4.23
CA GLU A 4 15.55 13.62 -4.82
C GLU A 4 16.60 14.04 -3.79
N GLU A 5 16.26 14.99 -2.91
CA GLU A 5 17.12 15.38 -1.78
C GLU A 5 17.34 14.22 -0.80
N ALA A 6 16.28 13.48 -0.44
CA ALA A 6 16.38 12.30 0.41
C ALA A 6 17.26 11.21 -0.23
N ILE A 7 17.10 10.95 -1.53
CA ILE A 7 17.94 10.00 -2.26
C ILE A 7 19.41 10.42 -2.19
N ALA A 8 19.72 11.69 -2.44
CA ALA A 8 21.09 12.19 -2.39
C ALA A 8 21.72 12.02 -0.99
N LEU A 9 20.95 12.30 0.08
CA LEU A 9 21.41 12.11 1.46
C LEU A 9 21.67 10.64 1.78
N TYR A 10 20.80 9.72 1.32
CA TYR A 10 21.03 8.29 1.50
C TYR A 10 22.20 7.76 0.65
N GLU A 11 22.41 8.27 -0.56
CA GLU A 11 23.58 7.91 -1.37
C GLU A 11 24.90 8.37 -0.68
N GLN A 12 24.91 9.56 -0.07
CA GLN A 12 26.04 10.01 0.76
C GLN A 12 26.24 9.15 2.02
N SER A 13 25.14 8.81 2.71
CA SER A 13 25.19 7.90 3.87
C SER A 13 25.73 6.52 3.48
N LEU A 14 25.34 6.01 2.32
CA LEU A 14 25.83 4.73 1.81
C LEU A 14 27.35 4.79 1.59
N ALA A 15 27.83 5.82 0.90
CA ALA A 15 29.26 6.01 0.66
C ALA A 15 30.07 6.09 1.97
N LEU A 16 29.58 6.85 2.96
CA LEU A 16 30.24 6.95 4.26
C LEU A 16 30.25 5.61 5.00
N SER A 17 29.11 4.91 5.04
CA SER A 17 28.99 3.62 5.70
C SER A 17 29.88 2.54 5.06
N GLN A 18 30.14 2.63 3.75
CA GLN A 18 31.13 1.82 3.04
C GLN A 18 32.56 2.16 3.45
N GLN A 19 32.91 3.46 3.51
CA GLN A 19 34.24 3.91 3.92
C GLN A 19 34.63 3.46 5.33
N ILE A 20 33.68 3.50 6.27
CA ILE A 20 33.94 3.10 7.66
C ILE A 20 33.68 1.61 7.94
N GLY A 21 33.29 0.84 6.92
CA GLY A 21 33.02 -0.60 7.05
C GLY A 21 31.77 -0.96 7.89
N ASN A 22 30.83 -0.03 8.08
CA ASN A 22 29.60 -0.29 8.84
C ASN A 22 28.55 -0.99 7.97
N VAL A 23 28.62 -2.33 7.93
CA VAL A 23 27.74 -3.17 7.10
C VAL A 23 26.26 -3.05 7.49
N GLN A 24 25.95 -2.86 8.78
CA GLN A 24 24.57 -2.68 9.25
C GLN A 24 23.95 -1.40 8.70
N ALA A 25 24.68 -0.28 8.77
CA ALA A 25 24.24 0.99 8.19
C ALA A 25 24.09 0.90 6.66
N GLN A 26 25.03 0.22 5.97
CA GLN A 26 24.92 -0.03 4.54
C GLN A 26 23.61 -0.75 4.19
N ALA A 27 23.31 -1.86 4.88
CA ALA A 27 22.11 -2.66 4.61
C ALA A 27 20.82 -1.85 4.79
N GLN A 28 20.73 -1.04 5.85
CA GLN A 28 19.58 -0.18 6.12
C GLN A 28 19.44 0.94 5.08
N THR A 29 20.55 1.59 4.73
CA THR A 29 20.55 2.65 3.72
C THR A 29 20.15 2.12 2.35
N LEU A 30 20.63 0.94 1.96
CA LEU A 30 20.21 0.26 0.74
C LEU A 30 18.70 -0.05 0.74
N HIS A 31 18.14 -0.54 1.86
CA HIS A 31 16.69 -0.74 1.99
C HIS A 31 15.91 0.56 1.77
N ASN A 32 16.35 1.66 2.39
CA ASN A 32 15.69 2.96 2.26
C ASN A 32 15.80 3.54 0.84
N LEU A 33 16.95 3.37 0.19
CA LEU A 33 17.12 3.72 -1.22
C LEU A 33 16.17 2.90 -2.10
N GLY A 34 16.06 1.59 -1.85
CA GLY A 34 15.10 0.72 -2.52
C GLY A 34 13.67 1.25 -2.44
N PHE A 35 13.24 1.64 -1.23
CA PHE A 35 11.92 2.23 -0.99
C PHE A 35 11.71 3.54 -1.76
N LEU A 36 12.66 4.46 -1.71
CA LEU A 36 12.54 5.75 -2.41
C LEU A 36 12.53 5.60 -3.93
N LYS A 37 13.35 4.69 -4.48
CA LYS A 37 13.38 4.42 -5.92
C LYS A 37 12.08 3.76 -6.38
N ALA A 38 11.50 2.85 -5.59
CA ALA A 38 10.19 2.27 -5.87
C ALA A 38 9.10 3.35 -5.94
N ASN A 39 9.05 4.25 -4.94
CA ASN A 39 8.09 5.35 -4.92
C ASN A 39 8.28 6.37 -6.03
N SER A 40 9.46 6.44 -6.63
CA SER A 40 9.76 7.26 -7.82
C SER A 40 9.55 6.53 -9.14
N GLY A 41 8.98 5.31 -9.11
CA GLY A 41 8.75 4.48 -10.30
C GLY A 41 10.02 3.87 -10.91
N LYS A 42 11.18 4.00 -10.26
CA LYS A 42 12.47 3.42 -10.71
C LYS A 42 12.61 1.98 -10.22
N ILE A 43 11.74 1.12 -10.71
CA ILE A 43 11.55 -0.24 -10.19
C ILE A 43 12.82 -1.09 -10.25
N GLU A 44 13.56 -1.11 -11.36
CA GLU A 44 14.78 -1.92 -11.48
C GLU A 44 15.88 -1.46 -10.51
N GLN A 45 16.00 -0.15 -10.26
CA GLN A 45 16.91 0.37 -9.24
C GLN A 45 16.47 -0.05 -7.84
N ALA A 46 15.16 -0.03 -7.58
CA ALA A 46 14.61 -0.45 -6.29
C ALA A 46 14.93 -1.92 -5.99
N ILE A 47 14.74 -2.80 -6.98
CA ILE A 47 15.08 -4.23 -6.87
C ILE A 47 16.57 -4.39 -6.55
N ALA A 48 17.44 -3.75 -7.33
CA ALA A 48 18.89 -3.86 -7.12
C ALA A 48 19.33 -3.42 -5.71
N PHE A 49 18.74 -2.34 -5.18
CA PHE A 49 19.02 -1.88 -3.82
C PHE A 49 18.49 -2.85 -2.75
N TYR A 50 17.28 -3.38 -2.94
CA TYR A 50 16.72 -4.36 -2.02
C TYR A 50 17.49 -5.69 -2.03
N GLU A 51 17.93 -6.18 -3.19
CA GLU A 51 18.74 -7.40 -3.27
C GLU A 51 20.09 -7.24 -2.54
N GLN A 52 20.75 -6.09 -2.69
CA GLN A 52 21.97 -5.78 -1.94
C GLN A 52 21.70 -5.69 -0.43
N SER A 53 20.60 -5.02 -0.02
CA SER A 53 20.19 -4.96 1.39
C SER A 53 19.91 -6.36 1.94
N LEU A 54 19.24 -7.21 1.16
CA LEU A 54 18.92 -8.58 1.54
C LEU A 54 20.20 -9.41 1.76
N ALA A 55 21.15 -9.32 0.84
CA ALA A 55 22.44 -10.00 0.95
C ALA A 55 23.21 -9.57 2.21
N LEU A 56 23.30 -8.26 2.48
CA LEU A 56 23.99 -7.75 3.67
C LEU A 56 23.26 -8.10 4.96
N SER A 57 21.92 -8.00 4.99
CA SER A 57 21.12 -8.39 6.17
C SER A 57 21.33 -9.87 6.51
N GLN A 58 21.47 -10.74 5.50
CA GLN A 58 21.78 -12.14 5.70
C GLN A 58 23.21 -12.36 6.20
N GLN A 59 24.19 -11.61 5.67
CA GLN A 59 25.58 -11.68 6.11
C GLN A 59 25.74 -11.33 7.60
N ILE A 60 25.03 -10.30 8.08
CA ILE A 60 25.13 -9.82 9.46
C ILE A 60 24.11 -10.47 10.41
N GLY A 61 23.22 -11.32 9.91
CA GLY A 61 22.17 -11.96 10.70
C GLY A 61 21.03 -11.03 11.14
N ASP A 62 20.83 -9.89 10.47
CA ASP A 62 19.72 -8.97 10.73
C ASP A 62 18.43 -9.52 10.10
N VAL A 63 17.78 -10.42 10.85
CA VAL A 63 16.54 -11.08 10.45
C VAL A 63 15.36 -10.11 10.34
N GLN A 64 15.36 -9.00 11.09
CA GLN A 64 14.28 -8.02 11.04
C GLN A 64 14.35 -7.22 9.74
N LEU A 65 15.54 -6.72 9.37
CA LEU A 65 15.75 -6.05 8.09
C LEU A 65 15.49 -6.99 6.92
N LYS A 66 15.92 -8.26 7.03
CA LYS A 66 15.63 -9.29 6.02
C LYS A 66 14.13 -9.43 5.76
N ALA A 67 13.30 -9.54 6.81
CA ALA A 67 11.85 -9.66 6.66
C ALA A 67 11.23 -8.43 5.98
N ARG A 68 11.61 -7.22 6.43
CA ARG A 68 11.14 -5.97 5.83
C ARG A 68 11.51 -5.86 4.34
N THR A 69 12.73 -6.21 3.98
CA THR A 69 13.20 -6.20 2.60
C THR A 69 12.48 -7.23 1.73
N LEU A 70 12.23 -8.44 2.26
CA LEU A 70 11.42 -9.45 1.57
C LEU A 70 9.99 -8.98 1.32
N ASN A 71 9.34 -8.34 2.31
CA ASN A 71 8.01 -7.76 2.13
C ASN A 71 8.00 -6.72 0.99
N ASN A 72 8.96 -5.79 0.97
CA ASN A 72 8.96 -4.73 -0.04
C ASN A 72 9.34 -5.25 -1.45
N LEU A 73 10.21 -6.26 -1.55
CA LEU A 73 10.43 -6.96 -2.80
C LEU A 73 9.15 -7.67 -3.26
N GLY A 74 8.40 -8.27 -2.34
CA GLY A 74 7.08 -8.86 -2.62
C GLY A 74 6.13 -7.85 -3.24
N GLU A 75 6.04 -6.63 -2.69
CA GLU A 75 5.21 -5.56 -3.26
C GLU A 75 5.64 -5.16 -4.68
N ILE A 76 6.96 -5.09 -4.94
CA ILE A 76 7.46 -4.84 -6.31
C ILE A 76 7.07 -5.97 -7.26
N LYS A 77 7.15 -7.23 -6.82
CA LYS A 77 6.74 -8.39 -7.62
C LYS A 77 5.25 -8.34 -7.94
N VAL A 78 4.40 -7.91 -7.00
CA VAL A 78 2.98 -7.62 -7.28
C VAL A 78 2.82 -6.57 -8.35
N TYR A 79 3.54 -5.45 -8.25
CA TYR A 79 3.49 -4.37 -9.24
C TYR A 79 3.91 -4.84 -10.66
N ARG A 80 4.85 -5.78 -10.74
CA ARG A 80 5.28 -6.40 -12.01
C ARG A 80 4.37 -7.52 -12.53
N GLY A 81 3.33 -7.90 -11.77
CA GLY A 81 2.46 -9.03 -12.11
C GLY A 81 3.08 -10.41 -11.83
N GLU A 82 4.21 -10.47 -11.14
CA GLU A 82 4.94 -11.69 -10.77
C GLU A 82 4.34 -12.27 -9.46
N ILE A 83 3.06 -12.69 -9.54
CA ILE A 83 2.25 -12.98 -8.35
C ILE A 83 2.77 -14.17 -7.53
N GLU A 84 3.24 -15.24 -8.17
CA GLU A 84 3.76 -16.42 -7.45
C GLU A 84 5.03 -16.09 -6.66
N GLU A 85 5.95 -15.32 -7.25
CA GLU A 85 7.15 -14.83 -6.58
C GLU A 85 6.80 -13.89 -5.42
N ALA A 86 5.83 -13.00 -5.60
CA ALA A 86 5.34 -12.12 -4.54
C ALA A 86 4.82 -12.90 -3.34
N ILE A 87 4.00 -13.93 -3.57
CA ILE A 87 3.47 -14.80 -2.51
C ILE A 87 4.63 -15.49 -1.77
N ALA A 88 5.61 -16.03 -2.49
CA ALA A 88 6.76 -16.70 -1.88
C ALA A 88 7.56 -15.75 -0.98
N LEU A 89 7.79 -14.51 -1.43
CA LEU A 89 8.49 -13.48 -0.65
C LEU A 89 7.70 -13.05 0.60
N PHE A 90 6.39 -12.84 0.47
CA PHE A 90 5.53 -12.52 1.59
C PHE A 90 5.46 -13.66 2.61
N GLN A 91 5.38 -14.92 2.17
CA GLN A 91 5.39 -16.07 3.08
C GLN A 91 6.72 -16.19 3.84
N GLN A 92 7.84 -15.93 3.18
CA GLN A 92 9.15 -15.89 3.85
C GLN A 92 9.22 -14.75 4.87
N SER A 93 8.76 -13.54 4.52
CA SER A 93 8.64 -12.42 5.46
C SER A 93 7.78 -12.81 6.67
N LEU A 94 6.59 -13.35 6.42
CA LEU A 94 5.64 -13.75 7.47
C LEU A 94 6.28 -14.74 8.44
N ALA A 95 6.89 -15.82 7.93
CA ALA A 95 7.55 -16.82 8.77
C ALA A 95 8.66 -16.23 9.66
N ILE A 96 9.45 -15.27 9.14
CA ILE A 96 10.48 -14.59 9.93
C ILE A 96 9.83 -13.71 11.00
N THR A 97 8.86 -12.88 10.63
CA THR A 97 8.19 -11.95 11.56
C THR A 97 7.49 -12.69 12.70
N GLU A 98 6.90 -13.85 12.42
CA GLU A 98 6.31 -14.73 13.44
C GLU A 98 7.36 -15.28 14.40
N LYS A 99 8.52 -15.68 13.89
CA LYS A 99 9.61 -16.19 14.72
C LYS A 99 10.20 -15.12 15.65
N ILE A 100 10.30 -13.88 15.19
CA ILE A 100 10.96 -12.79 15.94
C ILE A 100 9.98 -11.87 16.67
N GLY A 101 8.68 -12.05 16.49
CA GLY A 101 7.66 -11.19 17.09
C GLY A 101 7.58 -9.78 16.50
N ASP A 102 8.00 -9.58 15.24
CA ASP A 102 7.88 -8.29 14.55
C ASP A 102 6.43 -8.08 14.09
N VAL A 103 5.62 -7.49 14.97
CA VAL A 103 4.19 -7.25 14.74
C VAL A 103 3.95 -6.27 13.59
N GLN A 104 4.79 -5.26 13.45
CA GLN A 104 4.64 -4.22 12.41
C GLN A 104 4.76 -4.82 11.02
N THR A 105 5.86 -5.53 10.75
CA THR A 105 6.08 -6.16 9.44
C THR A 105 5.07 -7.28 9.20
N LYS A 106 4.72 -8.06 10.24
CA LYS A 106 3.68 -9.09 10.17
C LYS A 106 2.35 -8.51 9.69
N ALA A 107 1.87 -7.43 10.30
CA ALA A 107 0.61 -6.81 9.95
C ALA A 107 0.57 -6.35 8.49
N THR A 108 1.64 -5.70 8.01
CA THR A 108 1.76 -5.27 6.61
C THR A 108 1.77 -6.46 5.65
N THR A 109 2.56 -7.51 5.95
CA THR A 109 2.63 -8.71 5.12
C THR A 109 1.28 -9.44 5.05
N LEU A 110 0.52 -9.51 6.15
CA LEU A 110 -0.83 -10.08 6.15
C LEU A 110 -1.79 -9.27 5.26
N ASN A 111 -1.74 -7.93 5.32
CA ASN A 111 -2.54 -7.09 4.43
C ASN A 111 -2.20 -7.36 2.95
N ASN A 112 -0.93 -7.47 2.61
CA ASN A 112 -0.49 -7.74 1.25
C ASN A 112 -0.92 -9.13 0.76
N LEU A 113 -0.85 -10.16 1.62
CA LEU A 113 -1.38 -11.48 1.31
C LEU A 113 -2.89 -11.47 1.13
N GLY A 114 -3.62 -10.71 1.96
CA GLY A 114 -5.06 -10.49 1.82
C GLY A 114 -5.43 -9.95 0.44
N PHE A 115 -4.69 -8.95 -0.03
CA PHE A 115 -4.86 -8.37 -1.38
C PHE A 115 -4.68 -9.42 -2.48
N LEU A 116 -3.64 -10.24 -2.40
CA LEU A 116 -3.42 -11.30 -3.39
C LEU A 116 -4.49 -12.40 -3.34
N LYS A 117 -5.03 -12.71 -2.16
CA LYS A 117 -6.17 -13.65 -2.04
C LYS A 117 -7.45 -13.06 -2.61
N ALA A 118 -7.72 -11.78 -2.40
CA ALA A 118 -8.87 -11.10 -2.99
C ALA A 118 -8.82 -11.14 -4.52
N ASN A 119 -7.67 -10.76 -5.11
CA ASN A 119 -7.47 -10.76 -6.57
C ASN A 119 -7.53 -12.14 -7.21
N SER A 120 -7.28 -13.21 -6.43
CA SER A 120 -7.42 -14.60 -6.90
C SER A 120 -8.79 -15.22 -6.60
N GLY A 121 -9.77 -14.41 -6.17
CA GLY A 121 -11.13 -14.85 -5.85
C GLY A 121 -11.25 -15.64 -4.55
N LYS A 122 -10.19 -15.76 -3.75
CA LYS A 122 -10.17 -16.47 -2.46
C LYS A 122 -10.64 -15.55 -1.34
N ILE A 123 -11.88 -15.09 -1.44
CA ILE A 123 -12.44 -14.00 -0.61
C ILE A 123 -12.37 -14.29 0.89
N GLU A 124 -12.75 -15.50 1.34
CA GLU A 124 -12.70 -15.84 2.77
C GLU A 124 -11.27 -15.84 3.35
N GLN A 125 -10.28 -16.28 2.55
CA GLN A 125 -8.88 -16.18 2.96
C GLN A 125 -8.42 -14.73 3.03
N ALA A 126 -8.88 -13.89 2.10
CA ALA A 126 -8.55 -12.47 2.10
C ALA A 126 -9.10 -11.75 3.34
N ILE A 127 -10.36 -12.00 3.70
CA ILE A 127 -10.98 -11.48 4.93
C ILE A 127 -10.16 -11.90 6.15
N ALA A 128 -9.85 -13.19 6.29
CA ALA A 128 -9.07 -13.67 7.43
C ALA A 128 -7.70 -12.99 7.56
N PHE A 129 -7.02 -12.74 6.44
CA PHE A 129 -5.75 -12.00 6.43
C PHE A 129 -5.93 -10.53 6.81
N TYR A 130 -6.94 -9.86 6.27
CA TYR A 130 -7.23 -8.47 6.57
C TYR A 130 -7.69 -8.26 8.02
N GLU A 131 -8.52 -9.12 8.58
CA GLU A 131 -8.95 -9.04 9.98
C GLU A 131 -7.77 -9.19 10.94
N GLN A 132 -6.86 -10.13 10.66
CA GLN A 132 -5.62 -10.25 11.43
C GLN A 132 -4.74 -9.00 11.32
N SER A 133 -4.57 -8.46 10.10
CA SER A 133 -3.82 -7.21 9.91
C SER A 133 -4.47 -6.02 10.63
N LEU A 134 -5.80 -5.93 10.61
CA LEU A 134 -6.56 -4.89 11.28
C LEU A 134 -6.40 -4.96 12.80
N ALA A 135 -6.46 -6.17 13.37
CA ALA A 135 -6.25 -6.38 14.79
C ALA A 135 -4.82 -5.98 15.22
N LEU A 136 -3.80 -6.38 14.45
CA LEU A 136 -2.40 -6.05 14.75
C LEU A 136 -2.09 -4.55 14.57
N SER A 137 -2.59 -3.92 13.50
CA SER A 137 -2.44 -2.47 13.30
C SER A 137 -3.10 -1.67 14.41
N GLN A 138 -4.25 -2.12 14.92
CA GLN A 138 -4.87 -1.52 16.11
C GLN A 138 -4.03 -1.74 17.38
N GLN A 139 -3.47 -2.94 17.58
CA GLN A 139 -2.62 -3.24 18.74
C GLN A 139 -1.39 -2.33 18.82
N ILE A 140 -0.74 -2.06 17.68
CA ILE A 140 0.49 -1.25 17.63
C ILE A 140 0.24 0.24 17.37
N GLY A 141 -1.01 0.65 17.19
CA GLY A 141 -1.37 2.05 16.90
C GLY A 141 -0.98 2.52 15.49
N ASP A 142 -0.77 1.60 14.54
CA ASP A 142 -0.51 1.94 13.14
C ASP A 142 -1.82 2.34 12.44
N VAL A 143 -2.16 3.61 12.58
CA VAL A 143 -3.35 4.22 11.98
C VAL A 143 -3.32 4.22 10.45
N GLN A 144 -2.14 4.26 9.83
CA GLN A 144 -2.02 4.28 8.37
C GLN A 144 -2.34 2.90 7.79
N LEU A 145 -1.74 1.84 8.34
CA LEU A 145 -2.06 0.48 7.94
C LEU A 145 -3.53 0.15 8.24
N LYS A 146 -4.04 0.56 9.41
CA LYS A 146 -5.45 0.42 9.77
C LYS A 146 -6.37 1.01 8.70
N ALA A 147 -6.12 2.23 8.24
CA ALA A 147 -6.92 2.87 7.20
C ALA A 147 -6.89 2.10 5.88
N ARG A 148 -5.71 1.65 5.45
CA ARG A 148 -5.54 0.84 4.23
C ARG A 148 -6.30 -0.49 4.32
N THR A 149 -6.19 -1.20 5.44
CA THR A 149 -6.88 -2.47 5.64
C THR A 149 -8.41 -2.30 5.69
N LEU A 150 -8.92 -1.24 6.31
CA LEU A 150 -10.34 -0.90 6.27
C LEU A 150 -10.83 -0.63 4.85
N ASN A 151 -10.04 0.09 4.03
CA ASN A 151 -10.39 0.32 2.62
C ASN A 151 -10.48 -1.01 1.85
N ASN A 152 -9.52 -1.90 2.02
CA ASN A 152 -9.52 -3.22 1.38
C ASN A 152 -10.69 -4.12 1.82
N LEU A 153 -11.06 -4.06 3.10
CA LEU A 153 -12.26 -4.75 3.60
C LEU A 153 -13.54 -4.17 2.97
N GLY A 154 -13.60 -2.84 2.82
CA GLY A 154 -14.70 -2.18 2.10
C GLY A 154 -14.85 -2.70 0.67
N GLU A 155 -13.76 -2.89 -0.05
CA GLU A 155 -13.77 -3.43 -1.42
C GLU A 155 -14.31 -4.86 -1.46
N ILE A 156 -13.88 -5.72 -0.52
CA ILE A 156 -14.44 -7.08 -0.40
C ILE A 156 -15.95 -7.04 -0.14
N LYS A 157 -16.42 -6.12 0.70
CA LYS A 157 -17.84 -5.98 1.01
C LYS A 157 -18.64 -5.54 -0.22
N VAL A 158 -18.09 -4.64 -1.06
CA VAL A 158 -18.66 -4.31 -2.37
C VAL A 158 -18.77 -5.55 -3.25
N TYR A 159 -17.70 -6.35 -3.36
CA TYR A 159 -17.70 -7.58 -4.16
C TYR A 159 -18.76 -8.59 -3.71
N ARG A 160 -19.05 -8.64 -2.41
CA ARG A 160 -20.11 -9.50 -1.82
C ARG A 160 -21.52 -8.91 -1.92
N GLY A 161 -21.68 -7.68 -2.43
CA GLY A 161 -22.97 -6.97 -2.46
C GLY A 161 -23.40 -6.41 -1.10
N GLU A 162 -22.52 -6.42 -0.10
CA GLU A 162 -22.74 -5.93 1.26
C GLU A 162 -22.47 -4.41 1.32
N ILE A 163 -23.25 -3.63 0.57
CA ILE A 163 -22.96 -2.22 0.26
C ILE A 163 -22.95 -1.32 1.51
N GLU A 164 -23.89 -1.51 2.45
CA GLU A 164 -23.94 -0.70 3.68
C GLU A 164 -22.69 -0.91 4.56
N GLU A 165 -22.25 -2.16 4.69
CA GLU A 165 -21.02 -2.49 5.39
C GLU A 165 -19.80 -1.90 4.68
N ALA A 166 -19.74 -1.98 3.35
CA ALA A 166 -18.67 -1.38 2.56
C ALA A 166 -18.55 0.13 2.82
N ILE A 167 -19.66 0.86 2.78
CA ILE A 167 -19.70 2.29 3.09
C ILE A 167 -19.18 2.54 4.51
N ALA A 168 -19.60 1.75 5.49
CA ALA A 168 -19.12 1.91 6.87
C ALA A 168 -17.60 1.70 7.00
N PHE A 169 -17.02 0.74 6.29
CA PHE A 169 -15.57 0.55 6.24
C PHE A 169 -14.85 1.72 5.57
N TYR A 170 -15.36 2.19 4.43
CA TYR A 170 -14.79 3.33 3.72
C TYR A 170 -14.88 4.62 4.55
N GLN A 171 -16.00 4.91 5.22
CA GLN A 171 -16.13 6.09 6.07
C GLN A 171 -15.13 6.07 7.25
N LYS A 172 -14.92 4.90 7.87
CA LYS A 172 -13.90 4.74 8.92
C LYS A 172 -12.48 4.98 8.37
N SER A 173 -12.18 4.45 7.18
CA SER A 173 -10.90 4.69 6.51
C SER A 173 -10.72 6.19 6.20
N LEU A 174 -11.74 6.83 5.61
CA LEU A 174 -11.74 8.24 5.25
C LEU A 174 -11.42 9.12 6.45
N ALA A 175 -12.13 8.95 7.57
CA ALA A 175 -11.91 9.72 8.79
C ALA A 175 -10.46 9.62 9.30
N ILE A 176 -9.86 8.42 9.25
CA ILE A 176 -8.45 8.24 9.64
C ILE A 176 -7.52 8.95 8.65
N THR A 177 -7.73 8.75 7.35
CA THR A 177 -6.86 9.36 6.32
C THR A 177 -6.90 10.88 6.35
N GLU A 178 -8.04 11.48 6.71
CA GLU A 178 -8.17 12.92 6.90
C GLU A 178 -7.42 13.40 8.13
N GLN A 179 -7.48 12.65 9.23
CA GLN A 179 -6.75 12.98 10.45
C GLN A 179 -5.23 12.95 10.25
N ILE A 180 -4.71 11.98 9.50
CA ILE A 180 -3.25 11.77 9.33
C ILE A 180 -2.69 12.42 8.05
N GLY A 181 -3.56 12.97 7.19
CA GLY A 181 -3.15 13.55 5.91
C GLY A 181 -2.66 12.51 4.88
N ASP A 182 -3.12 11.25 4.97
CA ASP A 182 -2.82 10.22 3.95
C ASP A 182 -3.66 10.46 2.71
N VAL A 183 -3.08 11.23 1.79
CA VAL A 183 -3.72 11.62 0.53
C VAL A 183 -3.95 10.44 -0.41
N GLN A 184 -3.11 9.41 -0.37
CA GLN A 184 -3.22 8.27 -1.29
C GLN A 184 -4.44 7.41 -0.92
N THR A 185 -4.51 6.96 0.33
CA THR A 185 -5.63 6.15 0.80
C THR A 185 -6.94 6.97 0.81
N LYS A 186 -6.86 8.28 1.12
CA LYS A 186 -8.02 9.19 1.01
C LYS A 186 -8.61 9.18 -0.39
N ALA A 187 -7.78 9.38 -1.42
CA ALA A 187 -8.24 9.45 -2.80
C ALA A 187 -8.89 8.14 -3.26
N MET A 188 -8.29 6.99 -2.92
CA MET A 188 -8.86 5.67 -3.22
C MET A 188 -10.21 5.46 -2.51
N THR A 189 -10.31 5.86 -1.25
CA THR A 189 -11.56 5.75 -0.46
C THR A 189 -12.68 6.59 -1.05
N LEU A 190 -12.39 7.84 -1.41
CA LEU A 190 -13.33 8.73 -2.06
C LEU A 190 -13.76 8.18 -3.43
N TRP A 191 -12.82 7.66 -4.22
CA TRP A 191 -13.13 7.03 -5.49
C TRP A 191 -14.14 5.88 -5.32
N TRP A 192 -13.91 4.97 -4.38
CA TRP A 192 -14.83 3.86 -4.12
C TRP A 192 -16.21 4.32 -3.61
N LEU A 193 -16.26 5.29 -2.70
CA LEU A 193 -17.53 5.87 -2.24
C LEU A 193 -18.30 6.53 -3.40
N GLY A 194 -17.60 7.24 -4.28
CA GLY A 194 -18.17 7.84 -5.48
C GLY A 194 -18.71 6.79 -6.46
N HIS A 195 -17.97 5.69 -6.65
CA HIS A 195 -18.44 4.56 -7.46
C HIS A 195 -19.72 3.95 -6.88
N ILE A 196 -19.79 3.72 -5.57
CA ILE A 196 -21.00 3.19 -4.91
C ILE A 196 -22.18 4.14 -5.10
N ALA A 197 -21.98 5.45 -4.85
CA ALA A 197 -23.03 6.45 -5.00
C ALA A 197 -23.55 6.52 -6.45
N GLU A 198 -22.67 6.38 -7.45
CA GLU A 198 -23.05 6.30 -8.86
C GLU A 198 -23.93 5.08 -9.14
N GLN A 199 -23.54 3.89 -8.66
CA GLN A 199 -24.32 2.65 -8.85
C GLN A 199 -25.70 2.73 -8.18
N GLN A 200 -25.84 3.53 -7.12
CA GLN A 200 -27.12 3.80 -6.46
C GLN A 200 -27.97 4.87 -7.15
N GLY A 201 -27.47 5.50 -8.23
CA GLY A 201 -28.15 6.61 -8.91
C GLY A 201 -28.02 7.97 -8.19
N ASN A 202 -27.24 8.05 -7.12
CA ASN A 202 -27.01 9.26 -6.34
C ASN A 202 -25.92 10.11 -6.99
N TYR A 203 -26.17 10.60 -8.21
CA TYR A 203 -25.13 11.20 -9.05
C TYR A 203 -24.48 12.46 -8.46
N ASN A 204 -25.23 13.31 -7.76
CA ASN A 204 -24.66 14.49 -7.10
C ASN A 204 -23.67 14.07 -6.00
N GLN A 205 -24.05 13.12 -5.15
CA GLN A 205 -23.18 12.57 -4.12
C GLN A 205 -21.96 11.85 -4.71
N ALA A 206 -22.14 11.17 -5.86
CA ALA A 206 -21.02 10.57 -6.57
C ALA A 206 -20.00 11.64 -6.97
N LEU A 207 -20.41 12.80 -7.46
CA LEU A 207 -19.50 13.91 -7.78
C LEU A 207 -18.83 14.51 -6.54
N ASP A 208 -19.55 14.62 -5.41
CA ASP A 208 -18.98 15.11 -4.14
C ASP A 208 -17.79 14.26 -3.67
N TYR A 209 -17.77 12.97 -4.01
CA TYR A 209 -16.64 12.08 -3.73
C TYR A 209 -15.61 12.02 -4.87
N LEU A 210 -16.06 11.93 -6.13
CA LEU A 210 -15.17 11.72 -7.28
C LEU A 210 -14.32 12.97 -7.60
N GLN A 211 -14.84 14.18 -7.41
CA GLN A 211 -14.06 15.40 -7.70
C GLN A 211 -12.84 15.54 -6.77
N PRO A 212 -12.97 15.48 -5.43
CA PRO A 212 -11.80 15.55 -4.56
C PRO A 212 -10.85 14.35 -4.77
N ALA A 213 -11.37 13.16 -5.09
CA ALA A 213 -10.52 12.02 -5.46
C ALA A 213 -9.66 12.35 -6.69
N LEU A 214 -10.27 12.89 -7.75
CA LEU A 214 -9.58 13.27 -8.99
C LEU A 214 -8.50 14.32 -8.73
N GLU A 215 -8.82 15.38 -7.99
CA GLU A 215 -7.86 16.45 -7.65
C GLU A 215 -6.63 15.90 -6.93
N ILE A 216 -6.85 15.02 -5.94
CA ILE A 216 -5.76 14.41 -5.20
C ILE A 216 -4.93 13.52 -6.12
N LEU A 217 -5.56 12.65 -6.92
CA LEU A 217 -4.87 11.75 -7.86
C LEU A 217 -4.05 12.51 -8.89
N GLN A 218 -4.55 13.63 -9.41
CA GLN A 218 -3.81 14.51 -10.31
C GLN A 218 -2.59 15.13 -9.60
N ARG A 219 -2.77 15.64 -8.38
CA ARG A 219 -1.68 16.24 -7.59
C ARG A 219 -0.55 15.25 -7.31
N ILE A 220 -0.88 13.98 -7.03
CA ILE A 220 0.11 12.93 -6.80
C ILE A 220 0.57 12.23 -8.09
N GLN A 221 0.10 12.68 -9.26
CA GLN A 221 0.42 12.11 -10.56
C GLN A 221 0.12 10.59 -10.65
N SER A 222 -0.95 10.14 -9.98
CA SER A 222 -1.37 8.75 -10.04
C SER A 222 -1.92 8.41 -11.43
N PRO A 223 -1.57 7.26 -12.02
CA PRO A 223 -2.16 6.80 -13.28
C PRO A 223 -3.68 6.58 -13.19
N ASP A 224 -4.22 6.37 -11.99
CA ASP A 224 -5.67 6.20 -11.78
C ASP A 224 -6.47 7.49 -11.94
N ALA A 225 -5.81 8.65 -11.99
CA ALA A 225 -6.47 9.94 -12.22
C ALA A 225 -7.32 9.94 -13.50
N GLU A 226 -6.88 9.24 -14.55
CA GLU A 226 -7.63 9.17 -15.81
C GLU A 226 -8.90 8.34 -15.69
N LYS A 227 -8.87 7.22 -14.94
CA LYS A 227 -10.06 6.40 -14.69
C LYS A 227 -11.11 7.21 -13.92
N VAL A 228 -10.69 7.91 -12.87
CA VAL A 228 -11.60 8.75 -12.07
C VAL A 228 -12.15 9.92 -12.90
N ARG A 229 -11.33 10.53 -13.77
CA ARG A 229 -11.78 11.58 -14.69
C ARG A 229 -12.90 11.08 -15.62
N GLN A 230 -12.74 9.88 -16.18
CA GLN A 230 -13.76 9.29 -17.05
C GLN A 230 -15.06 9.04 -16.30
N MET A 231 -14.98 8.58 -15.04
CA MET A 231 -16.16 8.43 -14.18
C MET A 231 -16.83 9.77 -13.86
N VAL A 232 -16.06 10.80 -13.53
CA VAL A 232 -16.60 12.17 -13.32
C VAL A 232 -17.37 12.64 -14.56
N ALA A 233 -16.77 12.51 -15.76
CA ALA A 233 -17.42 12.90 -17.00
C ALA A 233 -18.69 12.09 -17.30
N ARG A 234 -18.68 10.78 -17.02
CA ARG A 234 -19.84 9.91 -17.15
C ARG A 234 -20.98 10.34 -16.22
N VAL A 235 -20.70 10.56 -14.94
CA VAL A 235 -21.69 11.00 -13.94
C VAL A 235 -22.26 12.38 -14.28
N GLN A 236 -21.42 13.32 -14.73
CA GLN A 236 -21.89 14.64 -15.19
C GLN A 236 -22.86 14.54 -16.37
N ASN A 237 -22.62 13.63 -17.32
CA ASN A 237 -23.52 13.40 -18.43
C ASN A 237 -24.85 12.77 -17.97
N LEU A 238 -24.82 11.86 -16.99
CA LEU A 238 -26.04 11.27 -16.42
C LEU A 238 -26.92 12.33 -15.76
N ILE A 239 -26.33 13.27 -14.99
CA ILE A 239 -27.06 14.40 -14.38
C ILE A 239 -27.69 15.31 -15.44
N ARG A 240 -26.99 15.57 -16.55
CA ARG A 240 -27.51 16.42 -17.63
C ARG A 240 -28.69 15.79 -18.38
N ASN A 241 -28.78 14.46 -18.36
CA ASN A 241 -29.76 13.67 -19.11
C ASN A 241 -30.89 13.11 -18.23
N SER A 242 -30.88 13.39 -16.92
CA SER A 242 -31.91 13.04 -15.94
C SER A 242 -32.88 14.19 -15.70
#